data_AF-A0A239JE65-F1
#
_entry.id   AF-A0A239JE65-F1
#
_cell.length_a   1.000
_cell.length_b   1.000
_cell.length_c   1.000
_cell.angle_alpha   90.00
_cell.angle_beta   90.00
_cell.angle_gamma   90.00
#
_symmetry.space_group_name_H-M   'P 1'
#
loop_
_entity.id
_entity.type
_entity.pdbx_description
1 polymer ?
#
loop_
_entity_poly.entity_id
_entity_poly.type
_entity_poly.pdbx_seq_one_letter_code
_entity_poly.pdbx_strand_id
1 'polypeptide(L)'
;MPASLNLAPLFLNMTAVALATAALLAFFRLGNPYLRGVGTWAIARLTLALGAAVHVVATQPELRLLFLPGFLLIYLAILLDYIGHCRFLGQSPAIWPGLLVGAVTIIMLMVIATAYGPLIGVIMGLSMLAQILLVAPILILLLRHHDPALRGPTLAIALPYLAWIIMPTVRLILFTINGFRLGIDNGVVGPAMFVVITGLVLQAIGMGWMMWTRTRQKRRAETPPA
;
A
#
# COMPACT_ATOMS: atom_id res chain seq x y z
N MET A 1 -17.93 9.89 26.88
CA MET A 1 -16.72 9.13 26.48
C MET A 1 -16.80 8.93 24.98
N PRO A 2 -15.83 9.42 24.18
CA PRO A 2 -15.84 9.10 22.75
C PRO A 2 -15.63 7.59 22.61
N ALA A 3 -16.51 6.91 21.87
CA ALA A 3 -16.37 5.50 21.58
C ALA A 3 -14.98 5.24 21.00
N SER A 4 -14.15 4.47 21.70
CA SER A 4 -12.83 4.09 21.19
C SER A 4 -13.04 3.36 19.87
N LEU A 5 -12.49 3.92 18.79
CA LEU A 5 -12.67 3.38 17.45
C LEU A 5 -12.14 1.94 17.42
N ASN A 6 -13.03 0.96 17.22
CA ASN A 6 -12.65 -0.46 17.20
C ASN A 6 -11.93 -0.76 15.87
N LEU A 7 -10.60 -0.72 15.88
CA LEU A 7 -9.76 -0.89 14.70
C LEU A 7 -9.59 -2.36 14.29
N ALA A 8 -9.83 -3.32 15.20
CA ALA A 8 -9.59 -4.73 14.93
C ALA A 8 -10.40 -5.28 13.74
N PRO A 9 -11.71 -5.01 13.59
CA PRO A 9 -12.48 -5.43 12.41
C PRO A 9 -11.93 -4.86 11.10
N LEU A 10 -11.40 -3.63 11.12
CA LEU A 10 -10.85 -2.98 9.94
C LEU A 10 -9.53 -3.65 9.51
N PHE A 11 -8.65 -3.96 10.45
CA PHE A 11 -7.43 -4.71 10.16
C PHE A 11 -7.73 -6.15 9.73
N LEU A 12 -8.72 -6.82 10.31
CA LEU A 12 -9.17 -8.15 9.86
C LEU A 12 -9.66 -8.14 8.42
N ASN A 13 -10.49 -7.15 8.05
CA ASN A 13 -10.96 -6.98 6.67
C ASN A 13 -9.79 -6.72 5.71
N MET A 14 -8.84 -5.87 6.12
CA MET A 14 -7.62 -5.60 5.35
C MET A 14 -6.79 -6.88 5.14
N THR A 15 -6.60 -7.68 6.19
CA THR A 15 -5.93 -8.99 6.11
C THR A 15 -6.66 -9.93 5.16
N ALA A 16 -7.98 -10.06 5.27
CA ALA A 16 -8.78 -10.96 4.44
C ALA A 16 -8.70 -10.58 2.95
N VAL A 17 -8.90 -9.30 2.62
CA VAL A 17 -8.81 -8.80 1.23
C VAL A 17 -7.39 -8.98 0.67
N ALA A 18 -6.37 -8.69 1.47
CA ALA A 18 -4.97 -8.84 1.05
C ALA A 18 -4.60 -10.32 0.81
N LEU A 19 -5.02 -11.24 1.68
CA LEU A 19 -4.82 -12.69 1.50
C LEU A 19 -5.55 -13.22 0.26
N ALA A 20 -6.81 -12.86 0.07
CA ALA A 20 -7.58 -13.27 -1.10
C ALA A 20 -6.92 -12.77 -2.39
N THR A 21 -6.46 -11.52 -2.40
CA THR A 21 -5.75 -10.93 -3.54
C THR A 21 -4.41 -11.63 -3.78
N ALA A 22 -3.65 -11.93 -2.72
CA ALA A 22 -2.39 -12.66 -2.82
C ALA A 22 -2.57 -14.04 -3.44
N ALA A 23 -3.56 -14.80 -2.96
CA ALA A 23 -3.89 -16.13 -3.48
C ALA A 23 -4.27 -16.08 -4.96
N LEU A 24 -5.12 -15.12 -5.34
CA LEU A 24 -5.52 -14.92 -6.73
C LEU A 24 -4.31 -14.59 -7.62
N LEU A 25 -3.46 -13.64 -7.21
CA LEU A 25 -2.26 -13.26 -7.96
C LEU A 25 -1.27 -14.43 -8.09
N ALA A 26 -1.07 -15.21 -7.02
CA ALA A 26 -0.21 -16.38 -7.03
C ALA A 26 -0.73 -17.44 -8.02
N PHE A 27 -2.04 -17.73 -7.99
CA PHE A 27 -2.68 -18.67 -8.91
C PHE A 27 -2.55 -18.20 -10.37
N PHE A 28 -2.82 -16.93 -10.65
CA PHE A 28 -2.64 -16.36 -11.99
C PHE A 28 -1.19 -16.44 -12.47
N ARG A 29 -0.22 -16.20 -11.58
CA ARG A 29 1.21 -16.28 -11.90
C ARG A 29 1.67 -17.71 -12.19
N LEU A 30 1.06 -18.72 -11.56
CA LEU A 30 1.33 -20.13 -11.88
C LEU A 30 0.87 -20.46 -13.31
N GLY A 31 -0.33 -20.02 -13.70
CA GLY A 31 -0.84 -20.25 -15.06
C GLY A 31 -0.22 -19.36 -16.15
N ASN A 32 0.37 -18.21 -15.79
CA ASN A 32 0.88 -17.22 -16.75
C ASN A 32 2.30 -16.71 -16.36
N PRO A 33 3.34 -17.54 -16.48
CA PRO A 33 4.67 -17.20 -15.97
C PRO A 33 5.35 -16.01 -16.67
N TYR A 34 4.90 -15.66 -17.87
CA TYR A 34 5.38 -14.50 -18.62
C TYR A 34 4.90 -13.15 -18.05
N LEU A 35 3.88 -13.14 -17.18
CA LEU A 35 3.43 -11.93 -16.48
C LEU A 35 4.42 -11.59 -15.35
N ARG A 36 5.54 -10.96 -15.75
CA ARG A 36 6.55 -10.44 -14.82
C ARG A 36 5.91 -9.46 -13.83
N GLY A 37 6.40 -9.41 -12.60
CA GLY A 37 5.85 -8.52 -11.55
C GLY A 37 4.65 -9.07 -10.77
N VAL A 38 3.80 -9.93 -11.35
CA VAL A 38 2.62 -10.49 -10.65
C VAL A 38 2.99 -11.27 -9.39
N GLY A 39 4.07 -12.07 -9.45
CA GLY A 39 4.57 -12.77 -8.26
C GLY A 39 5.06 -11.81 -7.17
N THR A 40 5.62 -10.66 -7.55
CA THR A 40 6.03 -9.63 -6.58
C THR A 40 4.81 -8.94 -5.96
N TRP A 41 3.75 -8.68 -6.73
CA TRP A 41 2.48 -8.22 -6.15
C TRP A 41 1.88 -9.26 -5.20
N ALA A 42 1.93 -10.55 -5.52
CA ALA A 42 1.43 -11.59 -4.61
C ALA A 42 2.17 -11.54 -3.26
N ILE A 43 3.51 -11.44 -3.28
CA ILE A 43 4.32 -11.28 -2.06
C ILE A 43 3.97 -9.97 -1.35
N ALA A 44 3.82 -8.85 -2.07
CA ALA A 44 3.41 -7.56 -1.50
C ALA A 44 2.10 -7.68 -0.72
N ARG A 45 1.09 -8.36 -1.29
CA ARG A 45 -0.21 -8.56 -0.63
C ARG A 45 -0.11 -9.51 0.58
N LEU A 46 0.75 -10.54 0.53
CA LEU A 46 1.04 -11.36 1.72
C LEU A 46 1.70 -10.54 2.82
N THR A 47 2.71 -9.73 2.49
CA THR A 47 3.38 -8.86 3.46
C THR A 47 2.40 -7.84 4.06
N LEU A 48 1.49 -7.30 3.25
CA LEU A 48 0.44 -6.40 3.71
C LEU A 48 -0.52 -7.11 4.68
N ALA A 49 -0.93 -8.33 4.35
CA ALA A 49 -1.81 -9.14 5.20
C ALA A 49 -1.17 -9.45 6.56
N LEU A 50 0.12 -9.79 6.55
CA LEU A 50 0.90 -10.02 7.77
C LEU A 50 1.01 -8.73 8.60
N GLY A 51 1.31 -7.59 7.97
CA GLY A 51 1.36 -6.30 8.67
C GLY A 51 0.02 -5.94 9.34
N ALA A 52 -1.09 -6.12 8.61
CA ALA A 52 -2.43 -5.91 9.15
C ALA A 52 -2.76 -6.90 10.28
N ALA A 53 -2.38 -8.17 10.16
CA ALA A 53 -2.60 -9.18 11.21
C ALA A 53 -1.79 -8.85 12.48
N VAL A 54 -0.55 -8.38 12.34
CA VAL A 54 0.26 -7.88 13.45
C VAL A 54 -0.44 -6.69 14.12
N HIS A 55 -1.05 -5.78 13.35
CA HIS A 55 -1.84 -4.68 13.91
C HIS A 55 -3.12 -5.13 14.62
N VAL A 56 -3.76 -6.23 14.22
CA VAL A 56 -4.87 -6.83 15.00
C VAL A 56 -4.39 -7.22 16.39
N VAL A 57 -3.27 -7.96 16.47
CA VAL A 57 -2.71 -8.42 17.76
C VAL A 57 -2.24 -7.24 18.60
N ALA A 58 -1.63 -6.23 17.97
CA ALA A 58 -1.13 -5.03 18.64
C ALA A 58 -2.24 -4.15 19.25
N THR A 59 -3.52 -4.38 18.93
CA THR A 59 -4.64 -3.70 19.62
C THR A 59 -4.72 -4.03 21.10
N GLN A 60 -4.14 -5.17 21.53
CA GLN A 60 -4.03 -5.53 22.94
C GLN A 60 -3.04 -4.61 23.67
N PRO A 61 -3.39 -4.05 24.84
CA PRO A 61 -2.54 -3.10 25.56
C PRO A 61 -1.11 -3.58 25.82
N GLU A 62 -0.96 -4.87 26.14
CA GLU A 62 0.30 -5.53 26.46
C GLU A 62 1.23 -5.69 25.25
N LEU A 63 0.66 -5.68 24.03
CA LEU A 63 1.36 -5.95 22.78
C LEU A 63 1.48 -4.72 21.89
N ARG A 64 1.23 -3.51 22.41
CA ARG A 64 1.25 -2.26 21.63
C ARG A 64 2.57 -2.00 20.90
N LEU A 65 3.70 -2.49 21.41
CA LEU A 65 4.99 -2.38 20.73
C LEU A 65 5.01 -3.10 19.36
N LEU A 66 4.13 -4.07 19.14
CA LEU A 66 3.97 -4.75 17.85
C LEU A 66 3.38 -3.85 16.75
N PHE A 67 2.86 -2.66 17.08
CA PHE A 67 2.44 -1.71 16.05
C PHE A 67 3.58 -1.33 15.11
N LEU A 68 4.80 -1.21 15.64
CA LEU A 68 5.98 -0.83 14.87
C LEU A 68 6.32 -1.88 13.80
N PRO A 69 6.57 -3.17 14.11
CA PRO A 69 6.81 -4.18 13.09
C PRO A 69 5.62 -4.33 12.12
N GLY A 70 4.39 -4.09 12.54
CA GLY A 70 3.23 -4.02 11.63
C GLY A 70 3.36 -2.92 10.58
N PHE A 71 3.80 -1.71 10.96
CA PHE A 71 4.07 -0.63 10.01
C PHE A 71 5.21 -0.96 9.05
N LEU A 72 6.28 -1.61 9.53
CA LEU A 72 7.40 -2.05 8.69
C LEU A 72 6.92 -2.98 7.57
N LEU A 73 6.07 -3.94 7.91
CA LEU A 73 5.50 -4.88 6.94
C LEU A 73 4.61 -4.16 5.92
N ILE A 74 3.79 -3.20 6.35
CA ILE A 74 2.96 -2.41 5.42
C ILE A 74 3.84 -1.58 4.47
N TYR A 75 4.91 -0.94 4.95
CA TYR A 75 5.82 -0.18 4.10
C TYR A 75 6.61 -1.07 3.14
N LEU A 76 7.07 -2.23 3.61
CA LEU A 76 7.68 -3.24 2.76
C LEU A 76 6.71 -3.71 1.67
N ALA A 77 5.44 -3.91 2.01
CA ALA A 77 4.41 -4.25 1.03
C ALA A 77 4.29 -3.19 -0.06
N ILE A 78 4.28 -1.89 0.28
CA ILE A 78 4.21 -0.80 -0.72
C ILE A 78 5.45 -0.80 -1.62
N LEU A 79 6.64 -1.02 -1.07
CA LEU A 79 7.88 -1.14 -1.86
C LEU A 79 7.81 -2.32 -2.83
N LEU A 80 7.35 -3.48 -2.37
CA LEU A 80 7.16 -4.65 -3.22
C LEU A 80 6.10 -4.40 -4.30
N ASP A 81 5.05 -3.65 -3.97
CA ASP A 81 4.00 -3.26 -4.91
C ASP A 81 4.58 -2.39 -6.05
N TYR A 82 5.42 -1.41 -5.71
CA TYR A 82 6.18 -0.61 -6.68
C TYR A 82 7.06 -1.46 -7.58
N ILE A 83 7.86 -2.36 -7.00
CA ILE A 83 8.72 -3.29 -7.75
C ILE A 83 7.88 -4.17 -8.68
N GLY A 84 6.72 -4.63 -8.22
CA GLY A 84 5.76 -5.38 -9.02
C GLY A 84 5.28 -4.59 -10.23
N HIS A 85 4.91 -3.31 -10.05
CA HIS A 85 4.49 -2.43 -11.14
C HIS A 85 5.61 -2.15 -12.14
N CYS A 86 6.82 -1.86 -11.68
CA CYS A 86 7.98 -1.69 -12.57
C CYS A 86 8.19 -2.94 -13.43
N ARG A 87 8.25 -4.13 -12.79
CA ARG A 87 8.48 -5.40 -13.49
C ARG A 87 7.36 -5.74 -14.47
N PHE A 88 6.10 -5.47 -14.11
CA PHE A 88 4.95 -5.76 -14.96
C PHE A 88 4.91 -4.85 -16.19
N LEU A 89 5.17 -3.56 -16.00
CA LEU A 89 5.16 -2.56 -17.06
C LEU A 89 6.46 -2.55 -17.89
N GLY A 90 7.40 -3.46 -17.60
CA GLY A 90 8.68 -3.57 -18.31
C GLY A 90 9.64 -2.42 -18.04
N GLN A 91 9.45 -1.69 -16.95
CA GLN A 91 10.34 -0.61 -16.55
C GLN A 91 11.39 -1.12 -15.55
N SER A 92 12.62 -0.64 -15.69
CA SER A 92 13.61 -0.81 -14.63
C SER A 92 13.15 -0.01 -13.41
N PRO A 93 13.27 -0.54 -12.18
CA PRO A 93 13.16 0.30 -10.99
C PRO A 93 14.30 1.33 -11.06
N ALA A 94 14.00 2.52 -11.60
CA ALA A 94 14.93 3.63 -11.67
C ALA A 94 15.36 4.06 -10.27
N ILE A 95 16.37 4.93 -10.19
CA ILE A 95 17.07 5.48 -9.01
C ILE A 95 16.10 6.04 -7.93
N TRP A 96 15.35 5.17 -7.25
CA TRP A 96 14.67 5.42 -5.99
C TRP A 96 15.41 4.81 -4.76
N PRO A 97 16.76 4.66 -4.72
CA PRO A 97 17.48 4.42 -3.45
C PRO A 97 17.13 5.44 -2.36
N GLY A 98 16.79 6.69 -2.72
CA GLY A 98 16.32 7.70 -1.77
C GLY A 98 15.02 7.33 -1.05
N LEU A 99 14.18 6.47 -1.66
CA LEU A 99 12.96 5.97 -1.03
C LEU A 99 13.24 4.87 0.00
N LEU A 100 14.23 4.02 -0.28
CA LEU A 100 14.76 3.05 0.66
C LEU A 100 15.46 3.76 1.83
N VAL A 101 16.27 4.78 1.56
CA VAL A 101 16.93 5.60 2.60
C VAL A 101 15.90 6.37 3.42
N GLY A 102 14.88 6.98 2.79
CA GLY A 102 13.79 7.65 3.49
C GLY A 102 12.94 6.71 4.34
N ALA A 103 12.58 5.54 3.82
CA ALA A 103 11.88 4.51 4.60
C ALA A 103 12.73 4.03 5.78
N VAL A 104 14.01 3.70 5.56
CA VAL A 104 14.96 3.31 6.63
C VAL A 104 15.15 4.42 7.66
N THR A 105 15.17 5.68 7.24
CA THR A 105 15.30 6.84 8.15
C THR A 105 14.05 7.03 9.00
N ILE A 106 12.86 6.87 8.41
CA ILE A 106 11.58 6.93 9.14
C ILE A 106 11.47 5.76 10.12
N ILE A 107 11.91 4.57 9.71
CA ILE A 107 11.98 3.38 10.57
C ILE A 107 12.91 3.61 11.76
N MET A 108 14.11 4.16 11.53
CA MET A 108 15.04 4.53 12.61
C MET A 108 14.47 5.60 13.53
N LEU A 109 13.80 6.62 12.99
CA LEU A 109 13.18 7.69 13.78
C LEU A 109 12.00 7.17 14.63
N MET A 110 11.23 6.20 14.11
CA MET A 110 10.16 5.54 14.89
C MET A 110 10.71 4.68 16.03
N VAL A 111 11.81 3.96 15.81
CA VAL A 111 12.52 3.19 16.84
C VAL A 111 13.09 4.12 17.93
N ILE A 112 13.73 5.22 17.53
CA ILE A 112 14.30 6.20 18.48
C ILE A 112 13.19 6.91 19.26
N ALA A 113 12.08 7.29 18.62
CA ALA A 113 11.01 8.02 19.27
C ALA A 113 10.14 7.16 20.21
N THR A 114 10.03 5.85 19.96
CA THR A 114 9.35 4.91 20.87
C THR A 114 10.17 4.58 22.12
N ALA A 115 11.50 4.72 22.06
CA ALA A 115 12.40 4.54 23.19
C ALA A 115 12.39 5.71 24.20
N TYR A 116 11.88 6.89 23.84
CA TYR A 116 12.07 8.13 24.65
C TYR A 116 10.80 8.93 25.02
N GLY A 117 9.58 8.42 24.79
CA GLY A 117 8.33 9.13 25.17
C GLY A 117 8.14 10.50 24.46
N PRO A 118 7.29 11.40 24.99
CA PRO A 118 5.93 11.76 24.54
C PRO A 118 5.75 12.27 23.08
N LEU A 119 6.56 11.83 22.11
CA LEU A 119 6.53 12.30 20.71
C LEU A 119 5.56 11.52 19.78
N ILE A 120 4.51 10.91 20.32
CA ILE A 120 3.55 10.07 19.56
C ILE A 120 2.94 10.84 18.36
N GLY A 121 2.63 12.13 18.53
CA GLY A 121 2.15 12.96 17.43
C GLY A 121 3.17 13.11 16.29
N VAL A 122 4.44 13.37 16.61
CA VAL A 122 5.49 13.47 15.58
C VAL A 122 5.67 12.15 14.84
N ILE A 123 5.60 11.02 15.56
CA ILE A 123 5.65 9.67 14.98
C ILE A 123 4.50 9.46 13.98
N MET A 124 3.27 9.83 14.35
CA MET A 124 2.11 9.70 13.47
C MET A 124 2.25 10.58 12.23
N GLY A 125 2.71 11.83 12.38
CA GLY A 125 2.98 12.71 11.24
C GLY A 125 4.04 12.16 10.28
N LEU A 126 5.17 11.67 10.82
CA LEU A 126 6.22 11.03 10.01
C LEU A 126 5.72 9.76 9.31
N SER A 127 4.84 8.98 9.95
CA SER A 127 4.24 7.78 9.34
C SER A 127 3.37 8.12 8.12
N MET A 128 2.62 9.22 8.18
CA MET A 128 1.81 9.72 7.07
C MET A 128 2.70 10.22 5.94
N LEU A 129 3.76 10.95 6.28
CA LEU A 129 4.76 11.41 5.29
C LEU A 129 5.45 10.22 4.60
N ALA A 130 5.83 9.19 5.35
CA ALA A 130 6.40 7.94 4.81
C ALA A 130 5.47 7.31 3.78
N GLN A 131 4.20 7.18 4.13
CA GLN A 131 3.18 6.61 3.26
C GLN A 131 3.06 7.40 1.96
N ILE A 132 3.01 8.74 2.04
CA ILE A 132 2.96 9.61 0.85
C ILE A 132 4.18 9.38 -0.04
N LEU A 133 5.38 9.40 0.54
CA LEU A 133 6.64 9.23 -0.19
C LEU A 133 6.75 7.84 -0.84
N LEU A 134 6.24 6.80 -0.19
CA LEU A 134 6.25 5.42 -0.68
C LEU A 134 5.22 5.18 -1.80
N VAL A 135 4.06 5.82 -1.73
CA VAL A 135 2.97 5.61 -2.70
C VAL A 135 3.11 6.51 -3.93
N ALA A 136 3.63 7.73 -3.79
CA ALA A 136 3.83 8.69 -4.88
C ALA A 136 4.55 8.13 -6.12
N PRO A 137 5.66 7.37 -6.02
CA PRO A 137 6.30 6.76 -7.18
C PRO A 137 5.38 5.83 -7.95
N ILE A 138 4.57 5.04 -7.25
CA ILE A 138 3.66 4.09 -7.88
C ILE A 138 2.62 4.86 -8.68
N LEU A 139 2.05 5.92 -8.09
CA LEU A 139 1.12 6.80 -8.78
C LEU A 139 1.77 7.43 -10.03
N ILE A 140 2.96 8.02 -9.89
CA ILE A 140 3.68 8.66 -10.99
C ILE A 140 4.00 7.64 -12.10
N LEU A 141 4.44 6.43 -11.74
CA LEU A 141 4.71 5.34 -12.67
C LEU A 141 3.45 4.97 -13.48
N LEU A 142 2.30 4.81 -12.82
CA LEU A 142 1.05 4.45 -13.46
C LEU A 142 0.50 5.57 -14.36
N LEU A 143 0.60 6.82 -13.93
CA LEU A 143 0.14 7.99 -14.70
C LEU A 143 1.04 8.28 -15.91
N ARG A 144 2.33 7.99 -15.82
CA ARG A 144 3.30 8.17 -16.92
C ARG A 144 3.38 6.97 -17.85
N HIS A 145 2.63 5.89 -17.61
CA HIS A 145 2.68 4.74 -18.49
C HIS A 145 1.95 5.04 -19.82
N HIS A 146 2.66 4.88 -20.93
CA HIS A 146 2.19 5.33 -22.25
C HIS A 146 1.62 4.23 -23.15
N ASP A 147 1.70 2.93 -22.78
CA ASP A 147 1.10 1.86 -23.61
C ASP A 147 -0.42 2.07 -23.71
N PRO A 148 -0.97 2.36 -24.90
CA PRO A 148 -2.38 2.70 -25.06
C PRO A 148 -3.31 1.55 -24.66
N ALA A 149 -2.87 0.30 -24.80
CA ALA A 149 -3.67 -0.85 -24.39
C ALA A 149 -3.77 -0.98 -22.86
N LEU A 150 -2.73 -0.57 -22.13
CA LEU A 150 -2.69 -0.64 -20.67
C LEU A 150 -3.13 0.66 -19.98
N ARG A 151 -3.32 1.76 -20.73
CA ARG A 151 -3.61 3.08 -20.17
C ARG A 151 -4.90 3.12 -19.34
N GLY A 152 -5.98 2.49 -19.81
CA GLY A 152 -7.22 2.38 -19.03
C GLY A 152 -7.00 1.65 -17.70
N PRO A 153 -6.47 0.42 -17.72
CA PRO A 153 -6.10 -0.32 -16.51
C PRO A 153 -5.16 0.43 -15.55
N THR A 154 -4.09 1.08 -16.05
CA THR A 154 -3.15 1.80 -15.18
C THR A 154 -3.78 3.02 -14.53
N LEU A 155 -4.65 3.76 -15.25
CA LEU A 155 -5.42 4.86 -14.67
C LEU A 155 -6.42 4.38 -13.61
N ALA A 156 -7.09 3.25 -13.84
CA ALA A 156 -8.02 2.67 -12.87
C ALA A 156 -7.32 2.32 -11.54
N ILE A 157 -6.06 1.86 -11.60
CA ILE A 157 -5.25 1.57 -10.41
C ILE A 157 -4.63 2.84 -9.83
N ALA A 158 -4.34 3.86 -10.64
CA ALA A 158 -3.83 5.13 -10.15
C ALA A 158 -4.82 5.81 -9.17
N LEU A 159 -6.13 5.69 -9.40
CA LEU A 159 -7.17 6.28 -8.55
C LEU A 159 -7.08 5.88 -7.06
N PRO A 160 -7.02 4.58 -6.69
CA PRO A 160 -6.86 4.20 -5.29
C PRO A 160 -5.52 4.66 -4.70
N TYR A 161 -4.41 4.67 -5.47
CA TYR A 161 -3.16 5.24 -4.98
C TYR A 161 -3.23 6.76 -4.77
N LEU A 162 -3.97 7.47 -5.62
CA LEU A 162 -4.21 8.91 -5.45
C LEU A 162 -5.00 9.17 -4.16
N ALA A 163 -6.06 8.39 -3.89
CA ALA A 163 -6.79 8.47 -2.63
C ALA A 163 -5.88 8.18 -1.42
N TRP A 164 -4.95 7.23 -1.56
CA TRP A 164 -3.94 6.88 -0.55
C TRP A 164 -2.85 7.93 -0.36
N ILE A 165 -2.74 8.93 -1.23
CA ILE A 165 -1.86 10.09 -1.04
C ILE A 165 -2.66 11.26 -0.49
N ILE A 166 -3.84 11.55 -1.05
CA ILE A 166 -4.69 12.66 -0.61
C ILE A 166 -5.07 12.50 0.86
N MET A 167 -5.52 11.32 1.29
CA MET A 167 -5.98 11.10 2.66
C MET A 167 -4.90 11.34 3.73
N PRO A 168 -3.69 10.73 3.65
CA PRO A 168 -2.63 11.04 4.62
C PRO A 168 -2.11 12.48 4.46
N THR A 169 -2.18 13.08 3.28
CA THR A 169 -1.80 14.51 3.10
C THR A 169 -2.77 15.42 3.85
N VAL A 170 -4.08 15.23 3.69
CA VAL A 170 -5.11 15.98 4.41
C VAL A 170 -5.00 15.75 5.91
N ARG A 171 -4.82 14.49 6.36
CA ARG A 171 -4.57 14.19 7.78
C ARG A 171 -3.33 14.90 8.29
N LEU A 172 -2.21 14.85 7.56
CA LEU A 172 -0.97 15.51 7.96
C LEU A 172 -1.13 17.03 8.08
N ILE A 173 -1.83 17.68 7.14
CA ILE A 173 -2.13 19.12 7.18
C ILE A 173 -2.99 19.44 8.42
N LEU A 174 -4.09 18.72 8.63
CA LEU A 174 -4.96 18.90 9.79
C LEU A 174 -4.20 18.68 11.10
N PHE A 175 -3.36 17.66 11.15
CA PHE A 175 -2.57 17.33 12.33
C PHE A 175 -1.51 18.39 12.63
N THR A 176 -0.89 18.96 11.59
CA THR A 176 0.10 20.04 11.71
C THR A 176 -0.56 21.35 12.19
N ILE A 177 -1.69 21.75 11.60
CA ILE A 177 -2.42 22.98 11.98
C ILE A 177 -2.92 22.92 13.44
N ASN A 178 -3.22 21.71 13.93
CA ASN A 178 -3.72 21.51 15.30
C ASN A 178 -2.61 21.13 16.31
N GLY A 179 -1.34 21.38 15.99
CA GLY A 179 -0.22 21.18 16.91
C GLY A 179 -0.01 19.73 17.34
N PHE A 180 -0.26 18.77 16.44
CA PHE A 180 -0.07 17.33 16.67
C PHE A 180 -0.90 16.74 17.81
N ARG A 181 -2.07 17.34 18.11
CA ARG A 181 -3.01 16.84 19.11
C ARG A 181 -3.74 15.57 18.63
N LEU A 182 -3.54 14.46 19.33
CA LEU A 182 -4.07 13.11 19.00
C LEU A 182 -5.61 13.02 18.88
N GLY A 183 -6.35 13.91 19.54
CA GLY A 183 -7.82 13.85 19.57
C GLY A 183 -8.50 14.03 18.21
N ILE A 184 -7.87 14.78 17.30
CA ILE A 184 -8.41 15.02 15.94
C ILE A 184 -8.14 13.83 15.03
N ASP A 185 -7.00 13.17 15.22
CA ASP A 185 -6.62 12.02 14.42
C ASP A 185 -7.56 10.82 14.63
N ASN A 186 -7.98 10.60 15.88
CA ASN A 186 -8.92 9.53 16.23
C ASN A 186 -10.27 9.64 15.49
N GLY A 187 -10.72 10.85 15.13
CA GLY A 187 -11.96 11.06 14.39
C GLY A 187 -11.88 10.72 12.90
N VAL A 188 -10.68 10.73 12.32
CA VAL A 188 -10.44 10.53 10.88
C VAL A 188 -9.83 9.17 10.54
N VAL A 189 -9.35 8.42 11.53
CA VAL A 189 -8.77 7.07 11.34
C VAL A 189 -9.78 6.09 10.75
N GLY A 190 -11.00 6.02 11.28
CA GLY A 190 -12.03 5.08 10.82
C GLY A 190 -12.40 5.26 9.34
N PRO A 191 -12.80 6.47 8.92
CA PRO A 191 -13.03 6.77 7.50
C PRO A 191 -11.81 6.50 6.62
N ALA A 192 -10.60 6.84 7.08
CA ALA A 192 -9.37 6.55 6.33
C ALA A 192 -9.16 5.05 6.12
N MET A 193 -9.40 4.22 7.14
CA MET A 193 -9.29 2.76 7.04
C MET A 193 -10.34 2.16 6.09
N PHE A 194 -11.56 2.68 6.06
CA PHE A 194 -12.58 2.25 5.10
C PHE A 194 -12.16 2.57 3.65
N VAL A 195 -11.61 3.77 3.41
CA VAL A 195 -11.06 4.14 2.10
C VAL A 195 -9.87 3.26 1.72
N VAL A 196 -9.02 2.90 2.69
CA VAL A 196 -7.90 1.96 2.48
C VAL A 196 -8.42 0.60 2.00
N ILE A 197 -9.38 -0.01 2.71
CA ILE A 197 -9.94 -1.32 2.33
C ILE A 197 -10.61 -1.26 0.95
N THR A 198 -11.42 -0.22 0.70
CA THR A 198 -12.04 -0.02 -0.62
C THR A 198 -10.98 0.14 -1.71
N GLY A 199 -9.92 0.90 -1.42
CA GLY A 199 -8.78 1.07 -2.32
C GLY A 199 -8.06 -0.25 -2.62
N LEU A 200 -7.92 -1.15 -1.65
CA LEU A 200 -7.35 -2.49 -1.87
C LEU A 200 -8.18 -3.33 -2.82
N VAL A 201 -9.51 -3.31 -2.68
CA VAL A 201 -10.42 -4.03 -3.59
C VAL A 201 -10.29 -3.47 -5.01
N LEU A 202 -10.30 -2.14 -5.16
CA LEU A 202 -10.14 -1.49 -6.46
C LEU A 202 -8.76 -1.77 -7.09
N GLN A 203 -7.70 -1.79 -6.29
CA GLN A 203 -6.36 -2.21 -6.74
C GLN A 203 -6.37 -3.66 -7.22
N ALA A 204 -7.03 -4.58 -6.50
CA ALA A 204 -7.13 -5.98 -6.90
C ALA A 204 -7.85 -6.14 -8.25
N ILE A 205 -8.97 -5.44 -8.44
CA ILE A 205 -9.73 -5.42 -9.70
C ILE A 205 -8.87 -4.83 -10.83
N GLY A 206 -8.23 -3.68 -10.60
CA GLY A 206 -7.38 -3.05 -11.60
C GLY A 206 -6.17 -3.90 -11.98
N MET A 207 -5.50 -4.55 -11.01
CA MET A 207 -4.44 -5.53 -11.28
C MET A 207 -4.96 -6.70 -12.11
N GLY A 208 -6.15 -7.22 -11.79
CA GLY A 208 -6.85 -8.22 -12.61
C GLY A 208 -7.03 -7.77 -14.06
N TRP A 209 -7.46 -6.53 -14.25
CA TRP A 209 -7.65 -5.94 -15.58
C TRP A 209 -6.33 -5.79 -16.35
N MET A 210 -5.25 -5.34 -15.70
CA MET A 210 -3.92 -5.28 -16.31
C MET A 210 -3.44 -6.66 -16.75
N MET A 211 -3.54 -7.67 -15.88
CA MET A 211 -3.16 -9.04 -16.18
C MET A 211 -3.94 -9.58 -17.39
N TRP A 212 -5.28 -9.43 -17.37
CA TRP A 212 -6.14 -9.87 -18.47
C TRP A 212 -5.76 -9.20 -19.79
N THR A 213 -5.55 -7.88 -19.78
CA THR A 213 -5.16 -7.12 -20.97
C THR A 213 -3.83 -7.61 -21.54
N ARG A 214 -2.82 -7.84 -20.68
CA ARG A 214 -1.50 -8.32 -21.09
C ARG A 214 -1.55 -9.75 -21.62
N THR A 215 -2.37 -10.61 -21.02
CA THR A 215 -2.63 -11.97 -21.54
C THR A 215 -3.28 -11.94 -22.92
N ARG A 216 -4.24 -11.03 -23.14
CA ARG A 216 -4.90 -10.86 -24.45
C ARG A 216 -3.92 -10.35 -25.51
N GLN A 217 -3.04 -9.40 -25.16
CA GLN A 217 -1.98 -8.92 -26.05
C GLN A 217 -1.07 -10.07 -26.48
N LYS A 218 -0.62 -10.92 -25.53
CA LYS A 218 0.23 -12.07 -25.84
C LYS A 218 -0.46 -13.07 -26.78
N ARG A 219 -1.71 -13.45 -26.49
CA ARG A 219 -2.46 -14.38 -27.36
C ARG A 219 -2.63 -13.84 -28.77
N ARG A 220 -2.89 -12.54 -28.93
CA ARG A 220 -2.99 -11.90 -30.25
C ARG A 220 -1.66 -11.90 -31.01
N ALA A 221 -0.53 -11.79 -30.31
CA ALA A 221 0.79 -11.89 -30.94
C ALA A 221 1.13 -13.31 -31.38
N GLU A 222 0.60 -14.33 -30.69
CA GLU A 222 0.79 -15.76 -31.02
C GLU A 222 -0.16 -16.25 -32.15
N THR A 223 -1.20 -15.48 -32.49
CA THR A 223 -2.15 -15.81 -33.57
C THR A 223 -2.24 -14.64 -34.54
N PRO A 224 -1.28 -14.49 -35.49
CA PRO A 224 -1.32 -13.43 -36.48
C PRO A 224 -2.58 -13.55 -37.37
N PRO A 225 -3.13 -12.42 -37.85
CA PRO A 225 -4.29 -12.45 -38.74
C PRO A 225 -3.95 -13.26 -40.01
N ALA A 226 -4.87 -14.15 -40.39
CA ALA A 226 -4.82 -14.92 -41.63
C ALA A 226 -4.97 -14.03 -42.86
#